data_AF-H4F042-F1
#
_entry.id   AF-H4F042-F1
#
_cell.length_a   1.000
_cell.length_b   1.000
_cell.length_c   1.000
_cell.angle_alpha   90.00
_cell.angle_beta   90.00
_cell.angle_gamma   90.00
#
_symmetry.space_group_name_H-M   'P 1'
#
loop_
_entity.id
_entity.type
_entity.pdbx_description
1 polymer ?
#
loop_
_entity_poly.entity_id
_entity_poly.type
_entity_poly.pdbx_seq_one_letter_code
_entity_poly.pdbx_strand_id
1 'polypeptide(L)'
;MPDVASEQWIELAAASLPVNKDEEIQLKNGEWRALKTRLAHDGTAMVVVSHITATKQAEIALQESANQLSALADTDGLTNLTNRRAFDRVFATQTEHCISKGMPLSVLIIDVDRFKAYNDTYGHLAGDDCLRAVGRCLDRSVKRAADLVACYGGEEFVVLLPNTDEKGAAIVADEFARFLAYEYIPHAGSEFGRMTASIGISTATGKGLHFGSARILSEADGALYEAKENGRNQSVARTLSGGVTASLQ
;
A
#
# COMPACT_ATOMS: atom_id res chain seq x y z
N MET A 1 -12.66 -54.98 -13.59
CA MET A 1 -11.57 -54.11 -14.05
C MET A 1 -11.41 -53.04 -12.98
N PRO A 2 -10.29 -52.97 -12.25
CA PRO A 2 -10.01 -51.85 -11.36
C PRO A 2 -9.91 -50.56 -12.18
N ASP A 3 -10.36 -49.45 -11.60
CA ASP A 3 -10.50 -48.15 -12.25
C ASP A 3 -9.13 -47.51 -12.53
N VAL A 4 -8.83 -47.24 -13.81
CA VAL A 4 -7.52 -46.73 -14.29
C VAL A 4 -7.16 -45.37 -13.65
N ALA A 5 -8.16 -44.61 -13.18
CA ALA A 5 -7.96 -43.37 -12.43
C ALA A 5 -7.34 -43.59 -11.04
N SER A 6 -7.52 -44.78 -10.43
CA SER A 6 -6.98 -45.10 -9.11
C SER A 6 -5.48 -45.43 -9.15
N GLU A 7 -4.98 -46.03 -10.22
CA GLU A 7 -3.56 -46.40 -10.38
C GLU A 7 -2.69 -45.18 -10.68
N GLN A 8 -3.15 -44.23 -11.50
CA GLN A 8 -2.41 -42.99 -11.77
C GLN A 8 -2.21 -42.13 -10.52
N TRP A 9 -3.19 -42.10 -9.60
CA TRP A 9 -3.04 -41.37 -8.35
C TRP A 9 -2.06 -42.06 -7.39
N ILE A 10 -2.00 -43.40 -7.40
CA ILE A 10 -1.01 -44.18 -6.65
C ILE A 10 0.40 -43.95 -7.21
N GLU A 11 0.59 -43.91 -8.52
CA GLU A 11 1.89 -43.62 -9.14
C GLU A 11 2.36 -42.18 -8.89
N LEU A 12 1.47 -41.18 -8.99
CA LEU A 12 1.80 -39.79 -8.66
C LEU A 12 2.11 -39.59 -7.17
N ALA A 13 1.35 -40.25 -6.29
CA ALA A 13 1.64 -40.26 -4.86
C ALA A 13 2.99 -40.94 -4.58
N ALA A 14 3.26 -42.07 -5.23
CA ALA A 14 4.52 -42.82 -5.10
C ALA A 14 5.73 -42.03 -5.60
N ALA A 15 5.58 -41.25 -6.68
CA ALA A 15 6.63 -40.39 -7.22
C ALA A 15 6.99 -39.19 -6.30
N SER A 16 6.10 -38.83 -5.37
CA SER A 16 6.32 -37.75 -4.38
C SER A 16 6.92 -38.23 -3.05
N LEU A 17 7.01 -39.54 -2.82
CA LEU A 17 7.56 -40.16 -1.62
C LEU A 17 9.10 -40.06 -1.43
N PRO A 18 9.97 -39.86 -2.46
CA PRO A 18 11.41 -39.92 -2.28
C PRO A 18 12.07 -38.56 -1.93
N VAL A 19 11.33 -37.61 -1.32
CA VAL A 19 11.90 -36.34 -0.86
C VAL A 19 11.66 -36.10 0.64
N ASN A 20 12.69 -35.64 1.35
CA ASN A 20 12.53 -35.11 2.69
C ASN A 20 11.55 -33.93 2.65
N LYS A 21 10.46 -34.03 3.40
CA LYS A 21 9.36 -33.08 3.31
C LYS A 21 8.83 -32.77 4.71
N ASP A 22 8.65 -31.49 5.00
CA ASP A 22 7.95 -31.01 6.18
C ASP A 22 6.66 -30.36 5.69
N GLU A 23 5.51 -30.87 6.12
CA GLU A 23 4.19 -30.36 5.74
C GLU A 23 3.34 -30.12 6.98
N GLU A 24 2.51 -29.09 6.92
CA GLU A 24 1.50 -28.81 7.92
C GLU A 24 0.14 -28.82 7.25
N ILE A 25 -0.77 -29.64 7.77
CA ILE A 25 -2.08 -29.85 7.16
C ILE A 25 -3.15 -29.64 8.22
N GLN A 26 -4.15 -28.82 7.89
CA GLN A 26 -5.37 -28.74 8.67
C GLN A 26 -6.36 -29.78 8.16
N LEU A 27 -6.80 -30.66 9.06
CA LEU A 27 -7.80 -31.66 8.80
C LEU A 27 -9.21 -31.03 8.79
N LYS A 28 -10.17 -31.71 8.15
CA LYS A 28 -11.57 -31.23 8.09
C LYS A 28 -12.24 -31.06 9.45
N ASN A 29 -11.74 -31.74 10.49
CA ASN A 29 -12.19 -31.61 11.87
C ASN A 29 -11.55 -30.43 12.63
N GLY A 30 -10.72 -29.63 11.95
CA GLY A 30 -10.05 -28.44 12.50
C GLY A 30 -8.69 -28.72 13.16
N GLU A 31 -8.31 -29.98 13.32
CA GLU A 31 -7.00 -30.33 13.90
C GLU A 31 -5.86 -30.10 12.92
N TRP A 32 -4.72 -29.69 13.44
CA TRP A 32 -3.48 -29.54 12.68
C TRP A 32 -2.53 -30.71 12.90
N ARG A 33 -1.94 -31.18 11.80
CA ARG A 33 -0.89 -32.20 11.80
C ARG A 33 0.35 -31.69 11.10
N ALA A 34 1.51 -31.89 11.73
CA ALA A 34 2.79 -31.79 11.07
C ALA A 34 3.22 -33.18 10.60
N LEU A 35 3.57 -33.31 9.33
CA LEU A 35 4.14 -34.50 8.73
C LEU A 35 5.60 -34.19 8.40
N LYS A 36 6.53 -34.91 9.01
CA LYS A 36 7.95 -34.83 8.69
C LYS A 36 8.40 -36.16 8.13
N THR A 37 8.72 -36.17 6.85
CA THR A 37 9.25 -37.33 6.12
C THR A 37 10.75 -37.22 6.03
N ARG A 38 11.46 -38.25 6.50
CA ARG A 38 12.91 -38.40 6.35
C ARG A 38 13.23 -39.73 5.71
N LEU A 39 14.01 -39.70 4.64
CA LEU A 39 14.40 -40.90 3.89
C LEU A 39 15.77 -41.40 4.34
N ALA A 40 15.86 -42.71 4.50
CA ALA A 40 17.11 -43.42 4.72
C ALA A 40 17.73 -43.84 3.37
N HIS A 41 19.04 -44.09 3.39
CA HIS A 41 19.81 -44.49 2.20
C HIS A 41 19.38 -45.83 1.59
N ASP A 42 18.68 -46.68 2.36
CA ASP A 42 18.15 -47.97 1.93
C ASP A 42 16.77 -47.87 1.25
N GLY A 43 16.24 -46.65 1.08
CA GLY A 43 14.93 -46.40 0.50
C GLY A 43 13.77 -46.45 1.51
N THR A 44 14.04 -46.70 2.79
CA THR A 44 13.02 -46.63 3.85
C THR A 44 12.68 -45.18 4.17
N ALA A 45 11.40 -44.88 4.38
CA ALA A 45 10.95 -43.57 4.84
C ALA A 45 10.49 -43.64 6.30
N MET A 46 10.99 -42.72 7.14
CA MET A 46 10.41 -42.43 8.44
C MET A 46 9.46 -41.25 8.29
N VAL A 47 8.18 -41.47 8.62
CA VAL A 47 7.17 -40.40 8.66
C VAL A 47 6.77 -40.18 10.10
N VAL A 48 7.07 -38.99 10.62
CA VAL A 48 6.62 -38.55 11.94
C VAL A 48 5.39 -37.68 11.76
N VAL A 49 4.29 -38.08 12.39
CA VAL A 49 3.04 -37.31 12.42
C VAL A 49 2.87 -36.75 13.82
N SER A 50 2.86 -35.43 13.95
CA SER A 50 2.67 -34.75 15.24
C SER A 50 1.37 -33.95 15.26
N HIS A 51 0.67 -33.97 16.39
CA HIS A 51 -0.48 -33.11 16.64
C HIS A 51 0.01 -31.73 17.05
N ILE A 52 -0.22 -30.72 16.20
CA ILE A 52 0.28 -29.35 16.41
C ILE A 52 -0.84 -28.32 16.60
N THR A 53 -2.08 -28.76 16.86
CA THR A 53 -3.25 -27.87 16.99
C THR A 53 -3.06 -26.79 18.04
N ALA A 54 -2.53 -27.14 19.22
CA ALA A 54 -2.28 -26.16 20.28
C ALA A 54 -1.26 -25.11 19.85
N THR A 55 -0.16 -25.53 19.21
CA THR A 55 0.87 -24.61 18.69
C THR A 55 0.30 -23.70 17.60
N LYS A 56 -0.47 -24.26 16.65
CA LYS A 56 -1.10 -23.47 15.58
C LYS A 56 -2.15 -22.51 16.09
N GLN A 57 -2.97 -22.91 17.06
CA GLN A 57 -3.93 -22.02 17.69
C GLN A 57 -3.23 -20.87 18.44
N ALA A 58 -2.12 -21.15 19.14
CA ALA A 58 -1.32 -20.11 19.78
C ALA A 58 -0.68 -19.15 18.77
N GLU A 59 -0.13 -19.66 17.65
CA GLU A 59 0.40 -18.84 16.56
C GLU A 59 -0.69 -17.92 15.96
N ILE A 60 -1.87 -18.48 15.66
CA ILE A 60 -3.00 -17.72 15.12
C ILE A 60 -3.47 -16.66 16.13
N ALA A 61 -3.68 -17.03 17.39
CA ALA A 61 -4.13 -16.09 18.43
C ALA A 61 -3.11 -14.97 18.68
N LEU A 62 -1.81 -15.28 18.63
CA LEU A 62 -0.75 -14.28 18.73
C LEU A 62 -0.77 -13.33 17.52
N GLN A 63 -0.95 -13.87 16.31
CA GLN A 63 -1.08 -13.08 15.10
C GLN A 63 -2.32 -12.18 15.11
N GLU A 64 -3.44 -12.69 15.63
CA GLU A 64 -4.68 -11.92 15.84
C GLU A 64 -4.50 -10.81 16.86
N SER A 65 -3.88 -11.10 18.01
CA SER A 65 -3.56 -10.09 19.03
C SER A 65 -2.59 -9.03 18.52
N ALA A 66 -1.54 -9.43 17.78
CA ALA A 66 -0.63 -8.49 17.13
C ALA A 66 -1.34 -7.63 16.07
N ASN A 67 -2.30 -8.21 15.34
CA ASN A 67 -3.15 -7.46 14.42
C ASN A 67 -4.09 -6.49 15.15
N GLN A 68 -4.66 -6.86 16.29
CA GLN A 68 -5.50 -5.99 17.11
C GLN A 68 -4.68 -4.84 17.74
N LEU A 69 -3.51 -5.14 18.29
CA LEU A 69 -2.56 -4.14 18.80
C LEU A 69 -2.08 -3.20 17.68
N SER A 70 -1.78 -3.74 16.51
CA SER A 70 -1.40 -2.91 15.36
C SER A 70 -2.59 -2.11 14.80
N ALA A 71 -3.82 -2.61 14.91
CA ALA A 71 -5.03 -1.86 14.55
C ALA A 71 -5.32 -0.71 15.54
N LEU A 72 -4.76 -0.75 16.76
CA LEU A 72 -4.77 0.39 17.69
C LEU A 72 -3.70 1.44 17.33
N ALA A 73 -2.75 1.12 16.44
CA ALA A 73 -1.70 2.01 15.97
C ALA A 73 -1.93 2.37 14.49
N ASP A 74 -3.01 3.10 14.20
CA ASP A 74 -3.33 3.62 12.86
C ASP A 74 -2.52 4.87 12.49
N THR A 75 -1.66 5.35 13.39
CA THR A 75 -0.87 6.57 13.23
C THR A 75 0.60 6.26 12.93
N ASP A 76 1.23 7.11 12.14
CA ASP A 76 2.68 7.15 11.93
C ASP A 76 3.38 7.81 13.12
N GLY A 77 4.42 7.17 13.64
CA GLY A 77 5.10 7.61 14.87
C GLY A 77 5.92 8.90 14.72
N LEU A 78 6.29 9.28 13.50
CA LEU A 78 7.07 10.49 13.24
C LEU A 78 6.18 11.72 13.06
N THR A 79 5.17 11.57 12.20
CA THR A 79 4.32 12.68 11.70
C THR A 79 2.97 12.78 12.40
N ASN A 80 2.55 11.74 13.15
CA ASN A 80 1.21 11.56 13.73
C ASN A 80 0.07 11.51 12.70
N LEU A 81 0.39 11.45 11.41
CA LEU A 81 -0.61 11.23 10.35
C LEU A 81 -1.08 9.78 10.36
N THR A 82 -2.09 9.48 9.55
CA THR A 82 -2.49 8.08 9.33
C THR A 82 -1.32 7.32 8.71
N ASN A 83 -1.09 6.06 9.09
CA ASN A 83 -0.06 5.25 8.45
C ASN A 83 -0.59 4.53 7.21
N ARG A 84 0.33 3.98 6.40
CA ARG A 84 -0.01 3.24 5.17
C ARG A 84 -1.04 2.14 5.38
N ARG A 85 -0.91 1.31 6.42
CA ARG A 85 -1.83 0.19 6.68
C ARG A 85 -3.26 0.67 6.90
N ALA A 86 -3.42 1.75 7.65
CA ALA A 86 -4.71 2.37 7.91
C ALA A 86 -5.26 3.05 6.64
N PHE A 87 -4.41 3.75 5.88
CA PHE A 87 -4.78 4.33 4.59
C PHE A 87 -5.32 3.27 3.61
N ASP A 88 -4.62 2.15 3.40
CA ASP A 88 -5.03 1.12 2.44
C ASP A 88 -6.43 0.57 2.75
N ARG A 89 -6.73 0.39 4.05
CA ARG A 89 -8.04 -0.05 4.54
C ARG A 89 -9.13 0.99 4.29
N VAL A 90 -8.86 2.27 4.58
CA VAL A 90 -9.82 3.36 4.36
C VAL A 90 -10.04 3.57 2.86
N PHE A 91 -8.99 3.50 2.04
CA PHE A 91 -9.08 3.69 0.61
C PHE A 91 -9.94 2.62 -0.07
N ALA A 92 -9.74 1.34 0.26
CA ALA A 92 -10.62 0.27 -0.22
C ALA A 92 -12.09 0.54 0.16
N THR A 93 -12.34 0.92 1.41
CA THR A 93 -13.69 1.23 1.92
C THR A 93 -14.33 2.41 1.19
N GLN A 94 -13.58 3.50 0.99
CA GLN A 94 -14.07 4.70 0.31
C GLN A 94 -14.27 4.49 -1.19
N THR A 95 -13.50 3.60 -1.81
CA THR A 95 -13.70 3.21 -3.22
C THR A 95 -15.06 2.57 -3.39
N GLU A 96 -15.40 1.57 -2.58
CA GLU A 96 -16.73 0.93 -2.59
C GLU A 96 -17.85 1.93 -2.27
N HIS A 97 -17.62 2.82 -1.30
CA HIS A 97 -18.57 3.88 -0.98
C HIS A 97 -18.84 4.80 -2.19
N CYS A 98 -17.80 5.27 -2.86
CA CYS A 98 -17.91 6.14 -4.03
C CYS A 98 -18.56 5.43 -5.22
N ILE A 99 -18.25 4.15 -5.45
CA ILE A 99 -18.95 3.30 -6.44
C ILE A 99 -20.44 3.29 -6.16
N SER A 100 -20.85 2.98 -4.92
CA SER A 100 -22.26 2.87 -4.54
C SER A 100 -23.06 4.17 -4.69
N LYS A 101 -22.38 5.32 -4.55
CA LYS A 101 -22.98 6.66 -4.61
C LYS A 101 -22.79 7.36 -5.95
N GLY A 102 -22.00 6.79 -6.86
CA GLY A 102 -21.63 7.42 -8.12
C GLY A 102 -20.85 8.73 -7.94
N MET A 103 -20.10 8.85 -6.84
CA MET A 103 -19.34 10.06 -6.52
C MET A 103 -17.88 9.94 -7.00
N PRO A 104 -17.24 11.04 -7.44
CA PRO A 104 -15.84 11.01 -7.83
C PRO A 104 -14.93 10.71 -6.63
N LEU A 105 -13.83 10.01 -6.86
CA LEU A 105 -12.82 9.72 -5.85
C LEU A 105 -11.46 10.15 -6.37
N SER A 106 -10.78 11.02 -5.63
CA SER A 106 -9.43 11.44 -5.96
C SER A 106 -8.42 10.95 -4.93
N VAL A 107 -7.21 10.63 -5.40
CA VAL A 107 -6.06 10.33 -4.56
C VAL A 107 -4.85 11.13 -5.06
N LEU A 108 -4.08 11.65 -4.13
CA LEU A 108 -2.80 12.29 -4.39
C LEU A 108 -1.69 11.41 -3.81
N ILE A 109 -0.61 11.20 -4.56
CA ILE A 109 0.67 10.72 -4.03
C ILE A 109 1.65 11.88 -4.10
N ILE A 110 2.32 12.14 -2.98
CA ILE A 110 3.23 13.26 -2.79
C ILE A 110 4.58 12.70 -2.38
N ASP A 111 5.65 13.20 -2.98
CA ASP A 111 7.02 12.86 -2.63
C ASP A 111 7.83 14.13 -2.43
N VAL A 112 8.58 14.17 -1.33
CA VAL A 112 9.40 15.33 -0.97
C VAL A 112 10.65 15.39 -1.86
N ASP A 113 10.76 16.47 -2.63
CA ASP A 113 11.81 16.57 -3.64
C ASP A 113 13.20 16.64 -3.01
N ARG A 114 14.12 15.82 -3.53
CA ARG A 114 15.53 15.79 -3.12
C ARG A 114 15.73 15.48 -1.63
N PHE A 115 14.78 14.81 -0.96
CA PHE A 115 14.85 14.57 0.48
C PHE A 115 16.12 13.84 0.94
N LYS A 116 16.62 12.87 0.15
CA LYS A 116 17.94 12.26 0.41
C LYS A 116 19.07 13.29 0.47
N ALA A 117 19.16 14.20 -0.52
CA ALA A 117 20.19 15.24 -0.54
C ALA A 117 20.02 16.23 0.62
N TYR A 118 18.79 16.49 1.05
CA TYR A 118 18.51 17.25 2.26
C TYR A 118 19.08 16.54 3.50
N ASN A 119 18.81 15.25 3.68
CA ASN A 119 19.36 14.47 4.79
C ASN A 119 20.89 14.42 4.77
N ASP A 120 21.50 14.25 3.60
CA ASP A 120 22.95 14.25 3.45
C ASP A 120 23.58 15.61 3.84
N THR A 121 22.84 16.71 3.66
CA THR A 121 23.31 18.07 3.96
C THR A 121 23.07 18.49 5.41
N TYR A 122 21.88 18.18 5.95
CA TYR A 122 21.40 18.71 7.24
C TYR A 122 21.30 17.65 8.35
N GLY A 123 21.47 16.37 8.00
CA GLY A 123 21.36 15.23 8.91
C GLY A 123 19.92 14.75 9.11
N HIS A 124 19.78 13.48 9.51
CA HIS A 124 18.48 12.81 9.66
C HIS A 124 17.54 13.49 10.65
N LEU A 125 18.04 14.08 11.74
CA LEU A 125 17.17 14.79 12.69
C LEU A 125 16.48 16.00 12.05
N ALA A 126 17.20 16.73 11.19
CA ALA A 126 16.60 17.83 10.43
C ALA A 126 15.64 17.31 9.36
N GLY A 127 15.91 16.14 8.79
CA GLY A 127 14.99 15.42 7.91
C GLY A 127 13.67 15.07 8.59
N ASP A 128 13.73 14.51 9.79
CA ASP A 128 12.57 14.18 10.61
C ASP A 128 11.71 15.43 10.88
N ASP A 129 12.34 16.55 11.25
CA ASP A 129 11.64 17.82 11.45
C ASP A 129 11.02 18.36 10.15
N CYS A 130 11.70 18.18 9.01
CA CYS A 130 11.17 18.50 7.70
C CYS A 130 9.93 17.66 7.37
N LEU A 131 9.96 16.34 7.58
CA LEU A 131 8.80 15.46 7.34
C LEU A 131 7.61 15.82 8.25
N ARG A 132 7.87 16.18 9.51
CA ARG A 132 6.83 16.71 10.41
C ARG A 132 6.23 18.01 9.86
N ALA A 133 7.04 18.91 9.32
CA ALA A 133 6.57 20.16 8.73
C ALA A 133 5.74 19.95 7.45
N VAL A 134 6.20 19.06 6.56
CA VAL A 134 5.46 18.64 5.36
C VAL A 134 4.12 18.03 5.75
N GLY A 135 4.11 17.12 6.73
CA GLY A 135 2.88 16.50 7.22
C GLY A 135 1.88 17.52 7.77
N ARG A 136 2.34 18.52 8.54
CA ARG A 136 1.48 19.64 8.99
C ARG A 136 0.95 20.49 7.83
N CYS A 137 1.74 20.70 6.77
CA CYS A 137 1.29 21.44 5.59
C CYS A 137 0.18 20.70 4.84
N LEU A 138 0.29 19.37 4.71
CA LEU A 138 -0.74 18.51 4.12
C LEU A 138 -2.01 18.47 4.96
N ASP A 139 -1.88 18.28 6.28
CA ASP A 139 -3.04 18.25 7.18
C ASP A 139 -3.82 19.58 7.16
N ARG A 140 -3.14 20.70 6.94
CA ARG A 140 -3.76 22.02 6.77
C ARG A 140 -4.39 22.25 5.39
N SER A 141 -3.99 21.51 4.35
CA SER A 141 -4.55 21.66 3.01
C SER A 141 -5.86 20.91 2.82
N VAL A 142 -6.13 19.90 3.65
CA VAL A 142 -7.42 19.24 3.70
C VAL A 142 -8.35 19.93 4.71
N LYS A 143 -9.65 19.95 4.42
CA LYS A 143 -10.63 20.72 5.24
C LYS A 143 -11.84 19.92 5.66
N ARG A 144 -12.12 18.79 5.00
CA ARG A 144 -13.32 17.99 5.28
C ARG A 144 -12.95 16.80 6.14
N ALA A 145 -13.86 16.40 7.02
CA ALA A 145 -13.68 15.22 7.88
C ALA A 145 -13.54 13.90 7.11
N ALA A 146 -13.95 13.86 5.84
CA ALA A 146 -13.80 12.69 4.97
C ALA A 146 -12.45 12.65 4.25
N ASP A 147 -11.71 13.76 4.22
CA ASP A 147 -10.37 13.81 3.65
C ASP A 147 -9.40 13.10 4.61
N LEU A 148 -8.47 12.32 4.07
CA LEU A 148 -7.50 11.58 4.88
C LEU A 148 -6.09 11.88 4.37
N VAL A 149 -5.20 12.25 5.28
CA VAL A 149 -3.77 12.41 5.01
C VAL A 149 -3.01 11.28 5.70
N ALA A 150 -2.11 10.62 4.98
CA ALA A 150 -1.30 9.55 5.52
C ALA A 150 0.19 9.66 5.12
N CYS A 151 1.06 9.23 6.04
CA CYS A 151 2.46 8.91 5.74
C CYS A 151 2.49 7.52 5.11
N TYR A 152 2.86 7.46 3.83
CA TYR A 152 2.81 6.24 3.03
C TYR A 152 4.12 5.44 3.10
N GLY A 153 5.25 6.15 3.22
CA GLY A 153 6.54 5.54 3.52
C GLY A 153 7.71 6.50 3.40
N GLY A 154 8.54 6.60 4.44
CA GLY A 154 9.75 7.43 4.43
C GLY A 154 9.45 8.91 4.15
N GLU A 155 9.60 9.31 2.88
CA GLU A 155 9.37 10.67 2.37
C GLU A 155 8.10 10.80 1.50
N GLU A 156 7.32 9.73 1.37
CA GLU A 156 6.09 9.67 0.59
C GLU A 156 4.84 9.84 1.47
N PHE A 157 3.93 10.70 1.02
CA PHE A 157 2.65 10.96 1.63
C PHE A 157 1.52 10.71 0.64
N VAL A 158 0.33 10.41 1.14
CA VAL A 158 -0.87 10.27 0.32
C VAL A 158 -2.03 11.03 0.92
N VAL A 159 -2.87 11.57 0.04
CA VAL A 159 -4.13 12.23 0.41
C VAL A 159 -5.28 11.54 -0.31
N LEU A 160 -6.27 11.07 0.44
CA LEU A 160 -7.51 10.53 -0.08
C LEU A 160 -8.62 11.58 0.01
N LEU A 161 -9.30 11.83 -1.11
CA LEU A 161 -10.35 12.84 -1.23
C LEU A 161 -11.65 12.21 -1.78
N PRO A 162 -12.48 11.60 -0.91
CA PRO A 162 -13.81 11.12 -1.31
C PRO A 162 -14.70 12.25 -1.81
N ASN A 163 -15.59 11.96 -2.76
CA ASN A 163 -16.48 12.94 -3.38
C ASN A 163 -15.74 14.20 -3.86
N THR A 164 -14.66 14.00 -4.60
CA THR A 164 -13.81 15.08 -5.10
C THR A 164 -13.37 14.78 -6.52
N ASP A 165 -13.63 15.72 -7.41
CA ASP A 165 -13.19 15.66 -8.81
C ASP A 165 -11.75 16.19 -8.97
N GLU A 166 -11.24 16.12 -10.19
CA GLU A 166 -9.86 16.51 -10.52
C GLU A 166 -9.56 17.97 -10.14
N LYS A 167 -10.54 18.87 -10.35
CA LYS A 167 -10.40 20.28 -10.00
C LYS A 167 -10.30 20.49 -8.50
N GLY A 168 -11.15 19.83 -7.73
CA GLY A 168 -11.08 19.87 -6.27
C GLY A 168 -9.76 19.31 -5.75
N ALA A 169 -9.28 18.21 -6.33
CA ALA A 169 -7.99 17.61 -5.99
C ALA A 169 -6.80 18.52 -6.30
N ALA A 170 -6.83 19.19 -7.46
CA ALA A 170 -5.81 20.18 -7.84
C ALA A 170 -5.77 21.37 -6.86
N ILE A 171 -6.93 21.85 -6.38
CA ILE A 171 -6.97 22.91 -5.36
C ILE A 171 -6.29 22.48 -4.06
N VAL A 172 -6.48 21.23 -3.62
CA VAL A 172 -5.81 20.69 -2.42
C VAL A 172 -4.30 20.59 -2.63
N ALA A 173 -3.87 20.14 -3.82
CA ALA A 173 -2.45 20.10 -4.19
C ALA A 173 -1.81 21.50 -4.19
N ASP A 174 -2.49 22.49 -4.78
CA ASP A 174 -2.05 23.89 -4.82
C ASP A 174 -2.03 24.52 -3.42
N GLU A 175 -2.99 24.20 -2.55
CA GLU A 175 -3.01 24.64 -1.16
C GLU A 175 -1.81 24.09 -0.39
N PHE A 176 -1.52 22.80 -0.52
CA PHE A 176 -0.34 22.17 0.08
C PHE A 176 0.95 22.82 -0.43
N ALA A 177 1.11 22.96 -1.75
CA ALA A 177 2.30 23.58 -2.34
C ALA A 177 2.52 25.02 -1.83
N ARG A 178 1.45 25.80 -1.67
CA ARG A 178 1.51 27.15 -1.08
C ARG A 178 1.92 27.12 0.39
N PHE A 179 1.37 26.21 1.19
CA PHE A 179 1.76 26.10 2.61
C PHE A 179 3.22 25.68 2.76
N LEU A 180 3.70 24.72 1.97
CA LEU A 180 5.09 24.29 1.99
C LEU A 180 6.04 25.42 1.54
N ALA A 181 5.67 26.16 0.50
CA ALA A 181 6.43 27.33 0.05
C ALA A 181 6.49 28.43 1.12
N TYR A 182 5.39 28.64 1.86
CA TYR A 182 5.31 29.61 2.95
C TYR A 182 6.13 29.20 4.18
N GLU A 183 6.18 27.90 4.52
CA GLU A 183 7.03 27.37 5.59
C GLU A 183 8.52 27.65 5.31
N TYR A 184 8.90 27.76 4.02
CA TYR A 184 10.23 28.16 3.56
C TYR A 184 11.36 27.37 4.23
N ILE A 185 11.30 26.04 4.17
CA ILE A 185 12.34 25.16 4.69
C ILE A 185 13.57 25.27 3.76
N PRO A 186 14.73 25.82 4.19
CA PRO A 186 15.86 26.03 3.30
C PRO A 186 16.46 24.70 2.83
N HIS A 187 16.73 24.58 1.52
CA HIS A 187 17.36 23.38 0.96
C HIS A 187 18.42 23.77 -0.07
N ALA A 188 19.68 23.85 0.37
CA ALA A 188 20.80 24.27 -0.47
C ALA A 188 21.14 23.29 -1.60
N GLY A 189 20.82 22.01 -1.42
CA GLY A 189 20.97 20.96 -2.44
C GLY A 189 19.82 20.88 -3.45
N SER A 190 18.81 21.74 -3.35
CA SER A 190 17.68 21.83 -4.28
C SER A 190 17.86 22.99 -5.24
N GLU A 191 17.50 22.76 -6.50
CA GLU A 191 17.42 23.77 -7.56
C GLU A 191 16.47 24.93 -7.23
N PHE A 192 15.57 24.75 -6.26
CA PHE A 192 14.60 25.76 -5.81
C PHE A 192 15.07 26.55 -4.57
N GLY A 193 16.22 26.19 -3.98
CA GLY A 193 16.77 26.79 -2.75
C GLY A 193 15.96 26.52 -1.48
N ARG A 194 14.86 25.77 -1.59
CA ARG A 194 13.93 25.42 -0.52
C ARG A 194 13.35 24.03 -0.75
N MET A 195 12.74 23.47 0.27
CA MET A 195 12.01 22.22 0.16
C MET A 195 10.78 22.38 -0.73
N THR A 196 10.60 21.43 -1.63
CA THR A 196 9.44 21.33 -2.53
C THR A 196 8.94 19.88 -2.55
N ALA A 197 7.83 19.63 -3.21
CA ALA A 197 7.31 18.29 -3.40
C ALA A 197 6.74 18.13 -4.80
N SER A 198 6.85 16.92 -5.33
CA SER A 198 6.17 16.50 -6.56
C SER A 198 4.88 15.78 -6.21
N ILE A 199 3.83 15.98 -7.01
CA ILE A 199 2.48 15.49 -6.71
C ILE A 199 1.90 14.78 -7.94
N GLY A 200 1.50 13.53 -7.77
CA GLY A 200 0.70 12.79 -8.73
C GLY A 200 -0.74 12.70 -8.29
N ILE A 201 -1.68 13.09 -9.14
CA ILE A 201 -3.12 13.09 -8.85
C ILE A 201 -3.81 12.08 -9.77
N SER A 202 -4.66 11.23 -9.18
CA SER A 202 -5.55 10.35 -9.94
C SER A 202 -6.98 10.55 -9.47
N THR A 203 -7.88 10.80 -10.42
CA THR A 203 -9.32 10.95 -10.19
C THR A 203 -10.07 9.84 -10.90
N ALA A 204 -10.87 9.07 -10.16
CA ALA A 204 -11.76 8.08 -10.74
C ALA A 204 -13.21 8.56 -10.72
N THR A 205 -13.89 8.44 -11.86
CA THR A 205 -15.29 8.83 -12.02
C THR A 205 -16.09 7.78 -12.77
N GLY A 206 -17.37 7.63 -12.42
CA GLY A 206 -18.29 6.69 -13.08
C GLY A 206 -17.69 5.29 -13.21
N LYS A 207 -17.59 4.78 -14.45
CA LYS A 207 -17.00 3.47 -14.74
C LYS A 207 -15.53 3.32 -14.32
N GLY A 208 -14.78 4.41 -14.21
CA GLY A 208 -13.38 4.39 -13.80
C GLY A 208 -13.18 3.94 -12.34
N LEU A 209 -14.19 4.12 -11.49
CA LEU A 209 -14.15 3.64 -10.10
C LEU A 209 -14.06 2.10 -10.01
N HIS A 210 -14.61 1.39 -11.00
CA HIS A 210 -14.61 -0.07 -11.05
C HIS A 210 -13.26 -0.68 -11.42
N PHE A 211 -12.26 0.12 -11.80
CA PHE A 211 -10.90 -0.38 -11.95
C PHE A 211 -10.22 -0.70 -10.60
N GLY A 212 -10.82 -0.27 -9.48
CA GLY A 212 -10.38 -0.60 -8.12
C GLY A 212 -9.27 0.33 -7.60
N SER A 213 -9.12 0.36 -6.27
CA SER A 213 -8.19 1.25 -5.56
C SER A 213 -6.74 1.10 -6.03
N ALA A 214 -6.29 -0.13 -6.31
CA ALA A 214 -4.93 -0.40 -6.80
C ALA A 214 -4.63 0.30 -8.14
N ARG A 215 -5.58 0.29 -9.09
CA ARG A 215 -5.40 0.97 -10.38
C ARG A 215 -5.44 2.49 -10.21
N ILE A 216 -6.33 2.99 -9.36
CA ILE A 216 -6.43 4.42 -9.07
C ILE A 216 -5.11 4.93 -8.48
N LEU A 217 -4.53 4.20 -7.52
CA LEU A 217 -3.23 4.53 -6.93
C LEU A 217 -2.09 4.47 -7.95
N SER A 218 -2.06 3.43 -8.78
CA SER A 218 -1.05 3.26 -9.82
C SER A 218 -1.05 4.41 -10.85
N GLU A 219 -2.21 4.99 -11.16
CA GLU A 219 -2.26 6.18 -12.02
C GLU A 219 -1.73 7.44 -11.33
N ALA A 220 -1.94 7.58 -10.02
CA ALA A 220 -1.36 8.69 -9.25
C ALA A 220 0.16 8.55 -9.17
N ASP A 221 0.67 7.33 -8.97
CA ASP A 221 2.11 7.04 -9.00
C ASP A 221 2.73 7.37 -10.37
N GLY A 222 2.07 6.97 -11.46
CA GLY A 222 2.49 7.31 -12.81
C GLY A 222 2.49 8.82 -13.09
N ALA A 223 1.53 9.56 -12.52
CA ALA A 223 1.50 11.01 -12.59
C ALA A 223 2.60 11.67 -11.73
N LEU A 224 2.91 11.11 -10.56
CA LEU A 224 4.00 11.56 -9.70
C LEU A 224 5.35 11.41 -10.40
N TYR A 225 5.56 10.25 -11.05
CA TYR A 225 6.75 10.01 -11.85
C TYR A 225 6.90 11.07 -12.96
N GLU A 226 5.82 11.39 -13.66
CA GLU A 226 5.81 12.44 -14.69
C GLU A 226 6.12 13.83 -14.11
N ALA A 227 5.58 14.18 -12.93
CA ALA A 227 5.92 15.42 -12.23
C ALA A 227 7.42 15.52 -11.90
N LYS A 228 8.03 14.40 -11.48
CA LYS A 228 9.49 14.33 -11.19
C LYS A 228 10.34 14.51 -12.45
N GLU A 229 9.93 13.90 -13.57
CA GLU A 229 10.62 14.02 -14.86
C GLU A 229 10.47 15.42 -15.48
N ASN A 230 9.32 16.08 -15.27
CA ASN A 230 9.06 17.44 -15.74
C ASN A 230 9.77 18.53 -14.91
N GLY A 231 10.68 18.15 -14.01
CA GLY A 231 11.50 19.08 -13.24
C GLY A 231 11.03 19.32 -11.81
N ARG A 232 10.16 18.47 -11.25
CA ARG A 232 9.71 18.51 -9.84
C ARG A 232 8.90 19.75 -9.48
N ASN A 233 8.57 19.93 -8.19
CA ASN A 233 7.83 21.07 -7.64
C ASN A 233 6.55 21.42 -8.44
N GLN A 234 5.80 20.39 -8.81
CA GLN A 234 4.58 20.52 -9.61
C GLN A 234 3.64 19.35 -9.36
N SER A 235 2.38 19.52 -9.80
CA SER A 235 1.39 18.46 -9.82
C SER A 235 1.05 18.03 -11.25
N VAL A 236 0.89 16.74 -11.47
CA VAL A 236 0.33 16.17 -12.70
C VAL A 236 -0.94 15.40 -12.34
N ALA A 237 -1.99 15.55 -13.15
CA ALA A 237 -3.28 14.92 -12.90
C ALA A 237 -3.69 13.97 -14.03
N ARG A 238 -4.31 12.85 -13.66
CA ARG A 238 -4.92 11.89 -14.57
C ARG A 238 -6.35 11.57 -14.14
N THR A 239 -7.23 11.43 -15.13
CA THR A 239 -8.62 11.04 -14.89
C THR A 239 -8.90 9.66 -15.49
N LEU A 240 -9.35 8.75 -14.64
CA LEU A 240 -9.95 7.47 -14.99
C LEU A 240 -11.45 7.67 -15.19
N SER A 241 -11.85 7.90 -16.43
CA SER A 241 -13.24 7.81 -16.88
C SER A 241 -13.37 6.56 -17.75
N GLY A 242 -14.31 5.64 -17.44
CA GLY A 242 -14.46 4.40 -18.22
C GLY A 242 -15.12 4.57 -19.60
N GLY A 243 -14.73 5.61 -20.34
CA GLY A 243 -15.06 5.87 -21.73
C GLY A 243 -13.87 5.53 -22.64
N VAL A 244 -14.17 4.93 -23.79
CA VAL A 244 -13.23 4.55 -24.85
C VAL A 244 -12.28 5.70 -25.15
N THR A 245 -10.96 5.45 -25.07
CA THR A 245 -9.97 6.27 -25.77
C THR A 245 -10.38 6.30 -27.24
N ALA A 246 -10.98 7.42 -27.67
CA ALA A 246 -11.05 7.72 -29.08
C ALA A 246 -9.62 7.94 -29.55
N SER A 247 -9.02 6.88 -30.09
CA SER A 247 -7.79 6.94 -30.85
C SER A 247 -7.97 7.99 -31.94
N LEU A 248 -7.34 9.14 -31.79
CA LEU A 248 -7.16 10.07 -32.90
C LEU A 248 -6.09 9.46 -33.82
N GLN A 249 -6.53 9.13 -35.04
CA GLN A 249 -5.69 8.84 -36.20
C GLN A 249 -4.85 10.06 -36.58
#